data_AF-A0A2M8LGM7-F1
#
_entry.id   AF-A0A2M8LGM7-F1
#
_cell.length_a   1.000
_cell.length_b   1.000
_cell.length_c   1.000
_cell.angle_alpha   90.00
_cell.angle_beta   90.00
_cell.angle_gamma   90.00
#
_symmetry.space_group_name_H-M   'P 1'
#
loop_
_entity.id
_entity.type
_entity.pdbx_description
1 polymer ?
#
loop_
_entity_poly.entity_id
_entity_poly.type
_entity_poly.pdbx_seq_one_letter_code
_entity_poly.pdbx_strand_id
1 'polypeptide(L)'
;MHILHSSQIPLAIPTWAEQLAELTRIVWTDARGAFIFPYKDLQDPTHWKTVVAHQWATGLMHSWVAVVNGRIVSHSALVNKGTHWELGRLMAHNAPHTTTHTLCEARLAFCRAHNIHARMECTQAHTRAQWHASSVGMRFAGIGFLDVIDGVNWDIIFFDTLTDRPAFEPTAGILGDPLGKELICTDADQARLSEISRILSTDRGGALPPTRFHVLPELLEPVQRIIELNTTPART
;
A
#
# COMPACT_ATOMS: atom_id res chain seq x y z
N MET A 1 1.78 9.11 23.05
CA MET A 1 1.09 8.80 21.78
C MET A 1 -0.01 7.79 22.10
N HIS A 2 -1.20 7.94 21.52
CA HIS A 2 -2.28 6.96 21.65
C HIS A 2 -2.80 6.56 20.27
N ILE A 3 -3.27 5.32 20.13
CA ILE A 3 -3.89 4.82 18.90
C ILE A 3 -5.40 4.77 19.09
N LEU A 4 -6.14 5.31 18.14
CA LEU A 4 -7.60 5.27 18.11
C LEU A 4 -8.06 4.47 16.90
N HIS A 5 -9.07 3.62 17.10
CA HIS A 5 -9.77 2.90 16.03
C HIS A 5 -10.99 3.71 15.54
N SER A 6 -11.48 3.47 14.32
CA SER A 6 -12.59 4.18 13.63
C SER A 6 -13.71 4.70 14.52
N SER A 7 -14.23 3.86 15.42
CA SER A 7 -15.36 4.22 16.31
C SER A 7 -15.00 5.26 17.38
N GLN A 8 -13.73 5.37 17.74
CA GLN A 8 -13.22 6.27 18.78
C GLN A 8 -12.78 7.63 18.22
N ILE A 9 -12.41 7.69 16.94
CA ILE A 9 -11.82 8.87 16.31
C ILE A 9 -12.75 10.09 16.40
N PRO A 10 -14.03 10.02 15.97
CA PRO A 10 -14.90 11.19 15.98
C PRO A 10 -15.22 11.71 17.40
N LEU A 11 -15.22 10.81 18.39
CA LEU A 11 -15.50 11.14 19.78
C LEU A 11 -14.31 11.83 20.45
N ALA A 12 -13.09 11.37 20.16
CA ALA A 12 -11.87 11.87 20.80
C ALA A 12 -11.29 13.11 20.12
N ILE A 13 -11.49 13.29 18.81
CA ILE A 13 -10.88 14.36 18.01
C ILE A 13 -11.98 15.09 17.22
N PRO A 14 -12.55 16.19 17.71
CA PRO A 14 -13.65 16.88 17.03
C PRO A 14 -13.34 17.36 15.61
N THR A 15 -12.06 17.63 15.32
CA THR A 15 -11.56 18.09 14.00
C THR A 15 -10.91 16.96 13.19
N TRP A 16 -11.29 15.71 13.44
CA TRP A 16 -10.65 14.53 12.85
C TRP A 16 -10.65 14.55 11.32
N ALA A 17 -11.74 15.00 10.70
CA ALA A 17 -11.89 15.00 9.25
C ALA A 17 -10.96 16.03 8.60
N GLU A 18 -10.87 17.22 9.17
CA GLU A 18 -9.93 18.26 8.75
C GLU A 18 -8.48 17.79 8.90
N GLN A 19 -8.17 17.13 10.02
CA GLN A 19 -6.82 16.62 10.28
C GLN A 19 -6.43 15.46 9.34
N LEU A 20 -7.35 14.55 9.02
CA LEU A 20 -7.09 13.44 8.09
C LEU A 20 -6.97 13.92 6.64
N ALA A 21 -7.81 14.88 6.23
CA ALA A 21 -7.71 15.54 4.94
C ALA A 21 -6.35 16.24 4.77
N GLU A 22 -5.94 17.00 5.78
CA GLU A 22 -4.67 17.71 5.79
C GLU A 22 -3.47 16.75 5.81
N LEU A 23 -3.50 15.69 6.64
CA LEU A 23 -2.47 14.66 6.64
C LEU A 23 -2.34 14.00 5.26
N THR A 24 -3.47 13.68 4.63
CA THR A 24 -3.50 13.10 3.28
C THR A 24 -2.87 14.05 2.28
N ARG A 25 -3.26 15.32 2.30
CA ARG A 25 -2.70 16.35 1.42
C ARG A 25 -1.19 16.46 1.58
N ILE A 26 -0.68 16.56 2.82
CA ILE A 26 0.75 16.73 3.08
C ILE A 26 1.56 15.52 2.59
N VAL A 27 1.14 14.30 2.94
CA VAL A 27 1.92 13.08 2.66
C VAL A 27 1.98 12.75 1.16
N TRP A 28 0.95 13.12 0.41
CA TRP A 28 0.80 12.78 -1.01
C TRP A 28 0.98 13.96 -1.96
N THR A 29 1.56 15.05 -1.48
CA THR A 29 1.98 16.16 -2.31
C THR A 29 3.47 16.01 -2.66
N ASP A 30 3.80 16.14 -3.93
CA ASP A 30 5.19 16.07 -4.40
C ASP A 30 5.98 17.34 -4.04
N ALA A 31 7.28 17.35 -4.33
CA ALA A 31 8.16 18.49 -4.06
C ALA A 31 7.77 19.79 -4.80
N ARG A 32 6.90 19.70 -5.82
CA ARG A 32 6.40 20.84 -6.62
C ARG A 32 5.06 21.36 -6.10
N GLY A 33 4.48 20.73 -5.08
CA GLY A 33 3.17 21.11 -4.54
C GLY A 33 1.99 20.44 -5.24
N ALA A 34 2.22 19.48 -6.14
CA ALA A 34 1.14 18.76 -6.82
C ALA A 34 0.70 17.54 -6.01
N PHE A 35 -0.61 17.37 -5.80
CA PHE A 35 -1.16 16.15 -5.22
C PHE A 35 -1.19 15.04 -6.27
N ILE A 36 -0.58 13.92 -5.94
CA ILE A 36 -0.24 12.85 -6.90
C ILE A 36 -0.83 11.50 -6.53
N PHE A 37 -1.55 11.41 -5.41
CA PHE A 37 -2.22 10.16 -5.05
C PHE A 37 -3.53 10.01 -5.86
N PRO A 38 -3.91 8.79 -6.29
CA PRO A 38 -5.08 8.59 -7.15
C PRO A 38 -6.41 9.01 -6.51
N TYR A 39 -6.47 9.07 -5.18
CA TYR A 39 -7.69 9.34 -4.42
C TYR A 39 -7.79 10.82 -4.00
N LYS A 40 -8.01 11.72 -4.99
CA LYS A 40 -8.03 13.17 -4.79
C LYS A 40 -9.06 13.64 -3.76
N ASP A 41 -10.22 12.98 -3.71
CA ASP A 41 -11.31 13.33 -2.80
C ASP A 41 -10.94 13.21 -1.32
N LEU A 42 -9.90 12.43 -0.97
CA LEU A 42 -9.43 12.29 0.41
C LEU A 42 -8.73 13.56 0.93
N GLN A 43 -8.52 14.57 0.10
CA GLN A 43 -8.09 15.90 0.54
C GLN A 43 -9.24 16.77 1.03
N ASP A 44 -10.50 16.36 0.84
CA ASP A 44 -11.68 17.11 1.25
C ASP A 44 -12.21 16.61 2.61
N PRO A 45 -12.22 17.44 3.66
CA PRO A 45 -12.84 17.09 4.94
C PRO A 45 -14.30 16.63 4.81
N THR A 46 -15.04 17.14 3.82
CA THR A 46 -16.43 16.77 3.56
C THR A 46 -16.56 15.31 3.14
N HIS A 47 -15.65 14.84 2.28
CA HIS A 47 -15.60 13.43 1.88
C HIS A 47 -15.34 12.51 3.07
N TRP A 48 -14.47 12.91 4.00
CA TRP A 48 -14.25 12.19 5.24
C TRP A 48 -15.51 12.12 6.10
N LYS A 49 -16.19 13.24 6.34
CA LYS A 49 -17.41 13.31 7.16
C LYS A 49 -18.61 12.57 6.58
N THR A 50 -18.66 12.39 5.27
CA THR A 50 -19.79 11.77 4.58
C THR A 50 -19.46 10.33 4.19
N VAL A 51 -18.63 10.15 3.17
CA VAL A 51 -18.33 8.84 2.57
C VAL A 51 -17.54 7.96 3.53
N VAL A 52 -16.44 8.45 4.09
CA VAL A 52 -15.59 7.62 4.96
C VAL A 52 -16.29 7.32 6.29
N ALA A 53 -16.99 8.30 6.88
CA ALA A 53 -17.79 8.07 8.07
C ALA A 53 -18.88 7.01 7.83
N HIS A 54 -19.54 7.02 6.68
CA HIS A 54 -20.49 5.98 6.30
C HIS A 54 -19.82 4.61 6.14
N GLN A 55 -18.64 4.54 5.52
CA GLN A 55 -17.87 3.30 5.39
C GLN A 55 -17.43 2.75 6.77
N TRP A 56 -17.10 3.63 7.73
CA TRP A 56 -16.84 3.23 9.11
C TRP A 56 -18.11 2.68 9.78
N ALA A 57 -19.25 3.36 9.61
CA ALA A 57 -20.52 2.94 10.22
C ALA A 57 -21.04 1.60 9.66
N THR A 58 -20.78 1.31 8.39
CA THR A 58 -21.21 0.08 7.70
C THR A 58 -20.18 -1.04 7.77
N GLY A 59 -19.00 -0.81 8.36
CA GLY A 59 -17.92 -1.79 8.41
C GLY A 59 -17.28 -2.07 7.04
N LEU A 60 -17.47 -1.20 6.04
CA LEU A 60 -16.76 -1.27 4.77
C LEU A 60 -15.31 -0.76 4.87
N MET A 61 -15.00 -0.02 5.94
CA MET A 61 -13.66 0.46 6.23
C MET A 61 -13.39 0.49 7.73
N HIS A 62 -12.19 0.07 8.11
CA HIS A 62 -11.64 0.26 9.44
C HIS A 62 -10.40 1.17 9.35
N SER A 63 -10.17 1.98 10.36
CA SER A 63 -9.09 2.97 10.40
C SER A 63 -8.47 3.02 11.76
N TRP A 64 -7.16 3.25 11.76
CA TRP A 64 -6.36 3.49 12.94
C TRP A 64 -5.59 4.78 12.75
N VAL A 65 -5.63 5.62 13.77
CA VAL A 65 -4.86 6.86 13.80
C VAL A 65 -3.97 6.89 15.02
N ALA A 66 -2.75 7.39 14.85
CA ALA A 66 -1.88 7.73 15.96
C ALA A 66 -2.02 9.22 16.27
N VAL A 67 -2.22 9.52 17.56
CA VAL A 67 -2.46 10.87 18.04
C VAL A 67 -1.39 11.28 19.04
N VAL A 68 -0.86 12.49 18.84
CA VAL A 68 0.11 13.15 19.72
C VAL A 68 -0.42 14.56 20.00
N ASN A 69 -0.60 14.92 21.27
CA ASN A 69 -1.09 16.24 21.70
C ASN A 69 -2.39 16.70 20.98
N GLY A 70 -3.35 15.79 20.83
CA GLY A 70 -4.64 16.07 20.17
C GLY A 70 -4.56 16.19 18.64
N ARG A 71 -3.41 15.88 18.03
CA ARG A 71 -3.20 15.89 16.58
C ARG A 71 -2.98 14.49 16.03
N ILE A 72 -3.68 14.15 14.96
CA ILE A 72 -3.46 12.94 14.16
C ILE A 72 -2.15 13.13 13.39
N VAL A 73 -1.15 12.31 13.72
CA VAL A 73 0.18 12.35 13.08
C VAL A 73 0.40 11.19 12.11
N SER A 74 -0.44 10.16 12.18
CA SER A 74 -0.39 9.03 11.27
C SER A 74 -1.76 8.36 11.13
N HIS A 75 -2.02 7.78 9.97
CA HIS A 75 -3.24 7.04 9.63
C HIS A 75 -2.88 5.76 8.88
N SER A 76 -3.71 4.74 9.04
CA SER A 76 -3.72 3.50 8.27
C SER A 76 -5.14 2.96 8.21
N ALA A 77 -5.47 2.25 7.14
CA ALA A 77 -6.82 1.74 6.92
C ALA A 77 -6.84 0.30 6.41
N LEU A 78 -7.94 -0.37 6.70
CA LEU A 78 -8.38 -1.64 6.12
C LEU A 78 -9.68 -1.35 5.36
N VAL A 79 -9.70 -1.55 4.05
CA VAL A 79 -10.81 -1.14 3.17
C VAL A 79 -11.34 -2.35 2.42
N ASN A 80 -12.65 -2.55 2.44
CA ASN A 80 -13.30 -3.58 1.64
C ASN A 80 -13.47 -3.09 0.19
N LYS A 81 -12.83 -3.78 -0.76
CA LYS A 81 -12.90 -3.50 -2.21
C LYS A 81 -13.90 -4.43 -2.93
N GLY A 82 -14.81 -5.07 -2.19
CA GLY A 82 -15.80 -6.03 -2.67
C GLY A 82 -15.21 -7.43 -2.90
N THR A 83 -14.15 -7.54 -3.69
CA THR A 83 -13.51 -8.83 -4.03
C THR A 83 -12.42 -9.25 -3.05
N HIS A 84 -11.96 -8.33 -2.20
CA HIS A 84 -10.91 -8.53 -1.21
C HIS A 84 -10.87 -7.35 -0.22
N TRP A 85 -10.11 -7.53 0.85
CA TRP A 85 -9.74 -6.45 1.75
C TRP A 85 -8.35 -5.91 1.43
N GLU A 86 -8.19 -4.59 1.51
CA GLU A 86 -6.95 -3.87 1.25
C GLU A 86 -6.44 -3.17 2.51
N LEU A 87 -5.20 -3.45 2.88
CA LEU A 87 -4.43 -2.77 3.91
C LEU A 87 -3.68 -1.59 3.26
N GLY A 88 -4.18 -0.38 3.44
CA GLY A 88 -3.70 0.79 2.71
C GLY A 88 -3.70 2.07 3.53
N ARG A 89 -3.61 3.20 2.81
CA ARG A 89 -3.65 4.56 3.37
C ARG A 89 -2.64 4.79 4.49
N LEU A 90 -1.44 4.22 4.36
CA LEU A 90 -0.36 4.43 5.32
C LEU A 90 0.21 5.84 5.15
N MET A 91 -0.12 6.72 6.08
CA MET A 91 0.28 8.12 6.06
C MET A 91 0.94 8.46 7.39
N ALA A 92 2.04 9.20 7.36
CA ALA A 92 2.70 9.69 8.57
C ALA A 92 3.40 11.01 8.29
N HIS A 93 3.16 12.00 9.15
CA HIS A 93 3.81 13.30 9.10
C HIS A 93 4.06 13.79 10.52
N ASN A 94 5.30 14.19 10.82
CA ASN A 94 5.76 14.55 12.18
C ASN A 94 5.45 13.48 13.24
N ALA A 95 5.40 12.21 12.82
CA ALA A 95 5.14 11.09 13.71
C ALA A 95 6.47 10.49 14.23
N PRO A 96 6.50 9.96 15.46
CA PRO A 96 7.60 9.12 15.93
C PRO A 96 7.90 7.99 14.93
N HIS A 97 9.17 7.62 14.78
CA HIS A 97 9.61 6.68 13.74
C HIS A 97 8.91 5.31 13.75
N THR A 98 8.47 4.84 14.91
CA THR A 98 7.79 3.55 15.08
C THR A 98 6.30 3.59 14.78
N THR A 99 5.70 4.78 14.65
CA THR A 99 4.24 4.97 14.59
C THR A 99 3.57 4.15 13.49
N THR A 100 4.08 4.24 12.26
CA THR A 100 3.50 3.53 11.11
C THR A 100 3.61 2.02 11.28
N HIS A 101 4.71 1.53 11.86
CA HIS A 101 4.87 0.10 12.14
C HIS A 101 3.84 -0.36 13.19
N THR A 102 3.67 0.39 14.29
CA THR A 102 2.65 0.06 15.30
C THR A 102 1.21 0.07 14.73
N LEU A 103 0.89 1.00 13.83
CA LEU A 103 -0.39 0.96 13.12
C LEU A 103 -0.52 -0.28 12.22
N CYS A 104 0.58 -0.76 11.63
CA CYS A 104 0.60 -1.99 10.83
C CYS A 104 0.38 -3.24 11.67
N GLU A 105 0.95 -3.30 12.87
CA GLU A 105 0.71 -4.40 13.82
C GLU A 105 -0.75 -4.41 14.27
N ALA A 106 -1.30 -3.24 14.62
CA ALA A 106 -2.68 -3.12 15.11
C ALA A 106 -3.72 -3.61 14.07
N ARG A 107 -3.58 -3.20 12.81
CA ARG A 107 -4.48 -3.65 11.73
C ARG A 107 -4.36 -5.15 11.43
N LEU A 108 -3.16 -5.73 11.56
CA LEU A 108 -2.97 -7.17 11.36
C LEU A 108 -3.49 -8.00 12.53
N ALA A 109 -3.32 -7.51 13.75
CA ALA A 109 -3.96 -8.10 14.92
C ALA A 109 -5.49 -8.12 14.75
N PHE A 110 -6.08 -7.03 14.24
CA PHE A 110 -7.49 -6.99 13.88
C PHE A 110 -7.85 -8.01 12.80
N CYS A 111 -7.10 -8.08 11.70
CA CYS A 111 -7.34 -9.06 10.64
C CYS A 111 -7.33 -10.50 11.19
N ARG A 112 -6.35 -10.85 12.03
CA ARG A 112 -6.24 -12.17 12.65
C ARG A 112 -7.41 -12.46 13.60
N ALA A 113 -7.78 -11.50 14.45
CA ALA A 113 -8.88 -11.65 15.40
C ALA A 113 -10.24 -11.85 14.72
N HIS A 114 -10.39 -11.35 13.49
CA HIS A 114 -11.62 -11.41 12.70
C HIS A 114 -11.56 -12.38 11.51
N ASN A 115 -10.50 -13.17 11.39
CA ASN A 115 -10.26 -14.06 10.25
C ASN A 115 -10.41 -13.37 8.88
N ILE A 116 -9.90 -12.14 8.77
CA ILE A 116 -9.91 -11.35 7.54
C ILE A 116 -8.58 -11.58 6.82
N HIS A 117 -8.66 -11.99 5.55
CA HIS A 117 -7.51 -11.99 4.66
C HIS A 117 -7.48 -10.71 3.84
N ALA A 118 -6.33 -10.04 3.82
CA ALA A 118 -6.15 -8.77 3.14
C ALA A 118 -4.82 -8.73 2.39
N ARG A 119 -4.78 -7.89 1.35
CA ARG A 119 -3.54 -7.56 0.63
C ARG A 119 -3.11 -6.13 0.91
N MET A 120 -1.82 -5.85 0.79
CA MET A 120 -1.25 -4.53 0.80
C MET A 120 -0.57 -4.26 -0.54
N GLU A 121 -0.90 -3.12 -1.13
CA GLU A 121 -0.33 -2.64 -2.38
C GLU A 121 0.73 -1.60 -2.05
N CYS A 122 2.00 -1.96 -2.21
CA CYS A 122 3.11 -1.04 -2.01
C CYS A 122 3.52 -0.48 -3.36
N THR A 123 3.43 0.84 -3.55
CA THR A 123 3.96 1.45 -4.77
C THR A 123 5.47 1.21 -4.88
N GLN A 124 5.96 1.08 -6.10
CA GLN A 124 7.38 0.92 -6.41
C GLN A 124 8.24 2.12 -5.99
N ALA A 125 7.61 3.26 -5.67
CA ALA A 125 8.29 4.41 -5.10
C ALA A 125 8.73 4.20 -3.64
N HIS A 126 8.00 3.40 -2.85
CA HIS A 126 8.04 3.48 -1.38
C HIS A 126 8.53 2.19 -0.71
N THR A 127 9.85 2.02 -0.63
CA THR A 127 10.46 0.88 0.10
C THR A 127 10.07 0.83 1.58
N ARG A 128 9.69 1.96 2.18
CA ARG A 128 9.21 1.99 3.57
C ARG A 128 7.89 1.23 3.75
N ALA A 129 6.97 1.34 2.80
CA ALA A 129 5.71 0.59 2.84
C ALA A 129 5.98 -0.91 2.72
N GLN A 130 6.89 -1.29 1.82
CA GLN A 130 7.34 -2.68 1.67
C GLN A 130 7.97 -3.20 2.96
N TRP A 131 8.86 -2.42 3.59
CA TRP A 131 9.47 -2.79 4.87
C TRP A 131 8.43 -2.98 5.97
N HIS A 132 7.43 -2.10 6.04
CA HIS A 132 6.34 -2.25 7.00
C HIS A 132 5.53 -3.53 6.77
N ALA A 133 5.27 -3.92 5.52
CA ALA A 133 4.59 -5.18 5.21
C ALA A 133 5.44 -6.40 5.56
N SER A 134 6.71 -6.41 5.15
CA SER A 134 7.68 -7.49 5.43
C SER A 134 7.91 -7.68 6.94
N SER A 135 8.18 -6.59 7.67
CA SER A 135 8.51 -6.62 9.10
C SER A 135 7.40 -7.14 10.01
N VAL A 136 6.14 -7.04 9.59
CA VAL A 136 4.99 -7.58 10.33
C VAL A 136 4.57 -8.97 9.87
N GLY A 137 5.37 -9.59 9.01
CA GLY A 137 5.19 -10.96 8.53
C GLY A 137 4.13 -11.12 7.43
N MET A 138 3.86 -10.08 6.63
CA MET A 138 3.07 -10.27 5.42
C MET A 138 3.90 -11.01 4.37
N ARG A 139 3.23 -11.91 3.65
CA ARG A 139 3.81 -12.72 2.58
C ARG A 139 4.02 -11.85 1.35
N PHE A 140 5.21 -11.88 0.75
CA PHE A 140 5.40 -11.32 -0.59
C PHE A 140 4.56 -12.13 -1.60
N ALA A 141 3.71 -11.45 -2.37
CA ALA A 141 2.71 -12.06 -3.24
C ALA A 141 2.89 -11.66 -4.73
N GLY A 142 4.08 -11.21 -5.11
CA GLY A 142 4.43 -10.83 -6.47
C GLY A 142 4.34 -9.32 -6.75
N ILE A 143 4.28 -8.97 -8.03
CA ILE A 143 4.23 -7.60 -8.52
C ILE A 143 3.05 -7.39 -9.47
N GLY A 144 2.74 -6.15 -9.81
CA GLY A 144 1.79 -5.82 -10.87
C GLY A 144 1.75 -4.33 -11.17
N PHE A 145 0.76 -3.91 -11.94
CA PHE A 145 0.67 -2.57 -12.49
C PHE A 145 -0.71 -1.98 -12.18
N LEU A 146 -0.72 -0.80 -11.57
CA LEU A 146 -1.95 -0.13 -11.17
C LEU A 146 -2.51 0.70 -12.32
N ASP A 147 -1.78 1.72 -12.76
CA ASP A 147 -2.22 2.67 -13.79
C ASP A 147 -1.04 3.53 -14.31
N VAL A 148 -1.31 4.33 -15.35
CA VAL A 148 -0.44 5.41 -15.83
C VAL A 148 -1.11 6.75 -15.56
N ILE A 149 -0.57 7.52 -14.62
CA ILE A 149 -1.14 8.83 -14.21
C ILE A 149 -0.18 9.93 -14.66
N ASP A 150 -0.66 10.84 -15.51
CA ASP A 150 0.13 11.95 -16.05
C ASP A 150 1.47 11.49 -16.69
N GLY A 151 1.44 10.34 -17.37
CA GLY A 151 2.61 9.72 -18.01
C GLY A 151 3.55 8.98 -17.07
N VAL A 152 3.19 8.82 -15.79
CA VAL A 152 3.96 8.09 -14.78
C VAL A 152 3.33 6.73 -14.52
N ASN A 153 4.10 5.66 -14.69
CA ASN A 153 3.68 4.31 -14.32
C ASN A 153 3.61 4.17 -12.80
N TRP A 154 2.51 3.63 -12.28
CA TRP A 154 2.34 3.25 -10.89
C TRP A 154 2.36 1.73 -10.79
N ASP A 155 3.53 1.18 -10.49
CA ASP A 155 3.73 -0.25 -10.33
C ASP A 155 3.63 -0.64 -8.85
N ILE A 156 3.23 -1.88 -8.59
CA ILE A 156 2.89 -2.38 -7.26
C ILE A 156 3.73 -3.60 -6.92
N ILE A 157 4.18 -3.64 -5.66
CA ILE A 157 4.69 -4.81 -4.98
C ILE A 157 3.58 -5.29 -4.04
N PHE A 158 3.07 -6.49 -4.26
CA PHE A 158 1.99 -7.06 -3.46
C PHE A 158 2.52 -7.80 -2.25
N PHE A 159 1.85 -7.59 -1.12
CA PHE A 159 1.97 -8.42 0.06
C PHE A 159 0.59 -8.87 0.51
N ASP A 160 0.47 -10.01 1.19
CA ASP A 160 -0.79 -10.45 1.76
C ASP A 160 -0.66 -11.15 3.12
N THR A 161 -1.79 -11.47 3.72
CA THR A 161 -1.88 -12.08 5.05
C THR A 161 -2.05 -13.60 5.02
N LEU A 162 -1.81 -14.29 3.90
CA LEU A 162 -1.92 -15.76 3.81
C LEU A 162 -0.68 -16.44 4.40
N THR A 163 -0.56 -16.44 5.72
CA THR A 163 0.64 -16.95 6.43
C THR A 163 0.82 -18.46 6.36
N ASP A 164 -0.20 -19.20 5.90
CA ASP A 164 -0.17 -20.64 5.67
C ASP A 164 0.48 -21.02 4.32
N ARG A 165 0.82 -20.03 3.49
CA ARG A 165 1.47 -20.22 2.19
C ARG A 165 2.90 -19.65 2.19
N PRO A 166 3.84 -20.26 1.44
CA PRO A 166 5.15 -19.65 1.22
C PRO A 166 5.02 -18.34 0.42
N ALA A 167 6.07 -17.52 0.47
CA ALA A 167 6.21 -16.38 -0.42
C ALA A 167 6.01 -16.81 -1.88
N PHE A 168 5.50 -15.90 -2.71
CA PHE A 168 5.28 -16.19 -4.12
C PHE A 168 6.58 -16.61 -4.80
N GLU A 169 6.58 -17.81 -5.37
CA GLU A 169 7.69 -18.35 -6.15
C GLU A 169 7.50 -17.97 -7.64
N PRO A 170 8.47 -17.27 -8.25
CA PRO A 170 8.37 -16.81 -9.63
C PRO A 170 8.06 -17.94 -10.62
N THR A 171 6.98 -17.77 -11.37
CA THR A 171 6.49 -18.75 -12.36
C THR A 171 6.26 -18.07 -13.71
N ALA A 172 6.57 -18.75 -14.80
CA ALA A 172 6.38 -18.22 -16.15
C ALA A 172 4.89 -17.96 -16.43
N GLY A 173 4.58 -16.79 -17.01
CA GLY A 173 3.22 -16.34 -17.29
C GLY A 173 2.49 -15.71 -16.11
N ILE A 174 3.09 -15.65 -14.90
CA ILE A 174 2.45 -15.17 -13.68
C ILE A 174 3.30 -14.07 -13.02
N LEU A 175 2.67 -12.94 -12.69
CA LEU A 175 3.29 -11.79 -12.02
C LEU A 175 3.22 -11.88 -10.49
N GLY A 176 2.22 -12.59 -9.97
CA GLY A 176 1.95 -12.74 -8.54
C GLY A 176 0.69 -13.54 -8.25
N ASP A 177 0.44 -13.79 -6.97
CA ASP A 177 -0.72 -14.54 -6.48
C ASP A 177 -1.36 -13.90 -5.22
N PRO A 178 -1.62 -12.57 -5.19
CA PRO A 178 -2.19 -11.92 -4.01
C PRO A 178 -3.50 -12.56 -3.58
N LEU A 179 -3.55 -13.02 -2.34
CA LEU A 179 -4.67 -13.76 -1.77
C LEU A 179 -5.03 -15.03 -2.56
N GLY A 180 -4.04 -15.68 -3.18
CA GLY A 180 -4.20 -16.89 -3.98
C GLY A 180 -4.89 -16.68 -5.32
N LYS A 181 -4.95 -15.44 -5.81
CA LYS A 181 -5.49 -15.09 -7.13
C LYS A 181 -4.35 -14.74 -8.05
N GLU A 182 -4.12 -15.59 -9.05
CA GLU A 182 -3.04 -15.39 -10.02
C GLU A 182 -3.23 -14.11 -10.83
N LEU A 183 -2.15 -13.36 -10.99
CA LEU A 183 -2.04 -12.23 -11.90
C LEU A 183 -1.31 -12.70 -13.15
N ILE A 184 -2.08 -12.97 -14.21
CA ILE A 184 -1.53 -13.46 -15.48
C ILE A 184 -0.82 -12.33 -16.22
N CYS A 185 0.38 -12.61 -16.71
CA CYS A 185 1.17 -11.68 -17.51
C CYS A 185 0.59 -11.56 -18.93
N THR A 186 0.28 -10.33 -19.33
CA THR A 186 -0.16 -9.96 -20.68
C THR A 186 0.98 -9.40 -21.52
N ASP A 187 0.80 -9.25 -22.84
CA ASP A 187 1.83 -8.65 -23.72
C ASP A 187 2.21 -7.21 -23.30
N ALA A 188 1.25 -6.43 -22.81
CA ALA A 188 1.50 -5.09 -22.27
C ALA A 188 2.39 -5.14 -21.02
N ASP A 189 2.16 -6.14 -20.16
CA ASP A 189 2.97 -6.37 -18.97
C ASP A 189 4.40 -6.76 -19.33
N GLN A 190 4.60 -7.59 -20.37
CA GLN A 190 5.95 -7.97 -20.82
C GLN A 190 6.76 -6.75 -21.26
N ALA A 191 6.14 -5.81 -21.98
CA ALA A 191 6.77 -4.55 -22.36
C ALA A 191 7.16 -3.73 -21.12
N ARG A 192 6.24 -3.62 -20.14
CA ARG A 192 6.50 -2.90 -18.89
C ARG A 192 7.60 -3.56 -18.05
N LEU A 193 7.63 -4.89 -17.94
CA LEU A 193 8.68 -5.63 -17.26
C LEU A 193 10.06 -5.42 -17.90
N SER A 194 10.11 -5.34 -19.23
CA SER A 194 11.33 -5.03 -19.98
C SER A 194 11.85 -3.63 -19.63
N GLU A 195 10.98 -2.65 -19.42
CA GLU A 195 11.37 -1.32 -18.92
C GLU A 195 11.84 -1.37 -17.47
N ILE A 196 11.11 -2.07 -16.60
CA ILE A 196 11.44 -2.21 -15.18
C ILE A 196 12.84 -2.81 -14.99
N SER A 197 13.23 -3.78 -15.82
CA SER A 197 14.57 -4.39 -15.78
C SER A 197 15.72 -3.37 -15.82
N ARG A 198 15.50 -2.20 -16.45
CA ARG A 198 16.50 -1.14 -16.63
C ARG A 198 16.51 -0.12 -15.50
N ILE A 199 15.46 -0.11 -14.67
CA ILE A 199 15.25 0.89 -13.61
C ILE A 199 15.05 0.25 -12.23
N LEU A 200 15.22 -1.07 -12.12
CA LEU A 200 15.16 -1.83 -10.87
C LEU A 200 16.28 -1.39 -9.91
N SER A 201 15.93 -1.17 -8.65
CA SER A 201 16.86 -0.66 -7.65
C SER A 201 16.52 -1.16 -6.25
N THR A 202 17.55 -1.38 -5.44
CA THR A 202 17.42 -1.65 -3.99
C THR A 202 17.72 -0.41 -3.15
N ASP A 203 18.02 0.73 -3.78
CA ASP A 203 18.22 1.99 -3.09
C ASP A 203 16.93 2.38 -2.36
N ARG A 204 17.09 3.11 -1.25
CA ARG A 204 15.94 3.62 -0.50
C ARG A 204 15.09 4.54 -1.40
N GLY A 205 13.86 4.12 -1.66
CA GLY A 205 12.85 4.94 -2.33
C GLY A 205 12.23 6.00 -1.40
N GLY A 206 11.20 6.70 -1.89
CA GLY A 206 10.47 7.73 -1.14
C GLY A 206 10.19 8.99 -1.97
N ALA A 207 10.87 9.15 -3.11
CA ALA A 207 10.63 10.27 -4.01
C ALA A 207 9.42 10.00 -4.89
N LEU A 208 8.64 11.05 -5.13
CA LEU A 208 7.52 11.03 -6.05
C LEU A 208 7.63 12.17 -7.08
N PRO A 209 7.27 11.94 -8.35
CA PRO A 209 6.83 10.65 -8.93
C PRO A 209 7.96 9.58 -8.96
N PRO A 210 7.63 8.28 -8.98
CA PRO A 210 8.64 7.22 -9.11
C PRO A 210 9.39 7.32 -10.45
N THR A 211 10.72 7.29 -10.38
CA THR A 211 11.60 7.20 -11.56
C THR A 211 12.32 5.86 -11.66
N ARG A 212 12.28 5.07 -10.58
CA ARG A 212 12.85 3.74 -10.46
C ARG A 212 11.81 2.77 -9.91
N PHE A 213 12.02 1.49 -10.15
CA PHE A 213 11.27 0.43 -9.50
C PHE A 213 12.05 -0.02 -8.27
N HIS A 214 11.71 0.51 -7.09
CA HIS A 214 12.42 0.17 -5.87
C HIS A 214 11.85 -1.09 -5.22
N VAL A 215 12.73 -1.99 -4.81
CA VAL A 215 12.40 -3.19 -4.03
C VAL A 215 13.27 -3.28 -2.78
N LEU A 216 12.78 -3.97 -1.75
CA LEU A 216 13.65 -4.35 -0.64
C LEU A 216 14.78 -5.28 -1.14
N PRO A 217 15.98 -5.25 -0.54
CA PRO A 217 17.09 -6.10 -0.94
C PRO A 217 16.73 -7.59 -1.03
N GLU A 218 15.94 -8.09 -0.08
CA GLU A 218 15.49 -9.49 -0.05
C GLU A 218 14.48 -9.85 -1.16
N LEU A 219 13.88 -8.86 -1.82
CA LEU A 219 12.94 -9.06 -2.93
C LEU A 219 13.59 -8.91 -4.30
N LEU A 220 14.87 -8.53 -4.36
CA LEU A 220 15.56 -8.29 -5.63
C LEU A 220 15.57 -9.53 -6.53
N GLU A 221 16.05 -10.66 -6.01
CA GLU A 221 16.14 -11.90 -6.78
C GLU A 221 14.76 -12.43 -7.23
N PRO A 222 13.74 -12.55 -6.35
CA PRO A 222 12.39 -12.93 -6.78
C PRO A 222 11.83 -12.02 -7.89
N VAL A 223 12.01 -10.71 -7.78
CA VAL A 223 11.49 -9.75 -8.78
C VAL A 223 12.26 -9.85 -10.10
N GLN A 224 13.59 -9.97 -10.06
CA GLN A 224 14.39 -10.24 -11.26
C GLN A 224 13.91 -11.50 -11.97
N ARG A 225 13.65 -12.56 -11.20
CA ARG A 225 13.18 -13.82 -11.75
C ARG A 225 11.78 -13.73 -12.37
N ILE A 226 10.86 -12.98 -11.76
CA ILE A 226 9.54 -12.67 -12.37
C ILE A 226 9.75 -11.98 -13.72
N ILE A 227 10.61 -10.96 -13.79
CA ILE A 227 10.90 -10.24 -15.03
C ILE A 227 11.48 -11.19 -16.09
N GLU A 228 12.50 -11.97 -15.76
CA GLU A 228 13.16 -12.88 -16.70
C GLU A 228 12.19 -13.91 -17.30
N LEU A 229 11.41 -14.57 -16.46
CA LEU A 229 10.48 -15.63 -16.86
C LEU A 229 9.32 -15.12 -17.73
N ASN A 230 9.01 -13.82 -17.62
CA ASN A 230 7.89 -13.19 -18.32
C ASN A 230 8.34 -12.25 -19.46
N THR A 231 9.64 -12.12 -19.72
CA THR A 231 10.16 -11.32 -20.84
C THR A 231 11.00 -12.14 -21.83
N THR A 232 11.41 -13.34 -21.45
CA THR A 232 12.10 -14.26 -22.36
C THR A 232 11.06 -14.99 -23.22
N PRO A 233 11.16 -14.93 -24.56
CA PRO A 233 10.28 -15.72 -25.42
C PRO A 233 10.40 -17.20 -25.05
N ALA A 234 9.27 -17.89 -24.89
CA ALA A 234 9.28 -19.34 -24.73
C ALA A 234 10.07 -19.93 -25.89
N ARG A 235 11.11 -20.72 -25.59
CA ARG A 235 11.82 -21.47 -26.62
C ARG A 235 10.83 -22.47 -27.22
N THR A 236 10.25 -22.13 -28.36
CA THR A 236 9.44 -23.02 -29.20
C THR A 236 10.30 -24.12 -29.78
#